data_AF-A0A843KVS8-F1
#
_entry.id   AF-A0A843KVS8-F1
#
_cell.length_a   1.000
_cell.length_b   1.000
_cell.length_c   1.000
_cell.angle_alpha   90.00
_cell.angle_beta   90.00
_cell.angle_gamma   90.00
#
_symmetry.space_group_name_H-M   'P 1'
#
loop_
_entity.id
_entity.type
_entity.pdbx_description
1 polymer ?
#
loop_
_entity_poly.entity_id
_entity_poly.type
_entity_poly.pdbx_seq_one_letter_code
_entity_poly.pdbx_strand_id
1 'polypeptide(L)'
;MLIRKKIAVAIIVLVLILGIAILVSMQMVLIPTRDRIESLDAEKNVLNVMHVIQYELDTMQGTSLDWSRWDDTYFFAQDRRQGYIEDNLMNETFTSLKLDFMLYYDVSGTLFFGKGYDYHEYQPLVIPELLNSAEPFLKEITDIPEEDYPGVQGILTLPEGILLISVNPILKSDQTGPVTGYLCIARYLDDIEIQKIAQLTSTNLSISRVDERNAPNTLLDREHPVFVEISEDT
;
A
#
# COMPACT_ATOMS: atom_id res chain seq x y z
N MET A 1 2.41 -74.63 -23.94
CA MET A 1 2.38 -73.25 -24.48
C MET A 1 1.18 -72.42 -23.99
N LEU A 2 -0.02 -73.00 -23.83
CA LEU A 2 -1.25 -72.30 -23.40
C LEU A 2 -1.22 -71.74 -21.96
N ILE A 3 -0.56 -72.41 -21.01
CA ILE A 3 -0.48 -71.97 -19.60
C ILE A 3 0.35 -70.67 -19.45
N ARG A 4 1.49 -70.58 -20.16
CA ARG A 4 2.34 -69.38 -20.13
C ARG A 4 1.63 -68.14 -20.68
N LYS A 5 0.80 -68.29 -21.72
CA LYS A 5 -0.05 -67.19 -22.25
C LYS A 5 -1.10 -66.73 -21.23
N LYS A 6 -1.76 -67.65 -20.53
CA LYS A 6 -2.76 -67.30 -19.50
C LYS A 6 -2.15 -66.53 -18.32
N ILE A 7 -0.97 -66.94 -17.86
CA ILE A 7 -0.24 -66.25 -16.78
C ILE A 7 0.19 -64.85 -17.25
N ALA A 8 0.72 -64.72 -18.47
CA ALA A 8 1.09 -63.41 -19.02
C ALA A 8 -0.11 -62.46 -19.13
N VAL A 9 -1.27 -62.95 -19.60
CA VAL A 9 -2.51 -62.16 -19.65
C VAL A 9 -2.97 -61.75 -18.25
N ALA A 10 -2.92 -62.66 -17.26
CA ALA A 10 -3.30 -62.35 -15.88
C ALA A 10 -2.41 -61.25 -15.27
N ILE A 11 -1.10 -61.31 -15.52
CA ILE A 11 -0.15 -60.27 -15.05
C ILE A 11 -0.46 -58.93 -15.72
N ILE A 12 -0.71 -58.90 -17.03
CA ILE A 12 -1.06 -57.67 -17.76
C ILE A 12 -2.35 -57.06 -17.20
N VAL A 13 -3.38 -57.88 -16.98
CA VAL A 13 -4.65 -57.43 -16.40
C VAL A 13 -4.43 -56.88 -14.99
N LEU A 14 -3.63 -57.54 -14.15
CA LEU A 14 -3.32 -57.07 -12.81
C LEU A 14 -2.58 -55.72 -12.84
N VAL A 15 -1.59 -55.56 -13.71
CA VAL A 15 -0.85 -54.30 -13.89
C VAL A 15 -1.79 -53.19 -14.37
N LEU A 16 -2.70 -53.48 -15.29
CA LEU A 16 -3.70 -52.51 -15.75
C LEU A 16 -4.66 -52.09 -14.63
N ILE A 17 -5.14 -53.03 -13.82
CA ILE A 17 -6.01 -52.73 -12.68
C ILE A 17 -5.29 -51.85 -11.66
N LEU A 18 -4.03 -52.18 -11.33
CA LEU A 18 -3.20 -51.36 -10.44
C LEU A 18 -2.95 -49.96 -11.01
N GLY A 19 -2.65 -49.86 -12.31
CA GLY A 19 -2.46 -48.57 -12.98
C GLY A 19 -3.73 -47.71 -12.93
N ILE A 20 -4.90 -48.29 -13.21
CA ILE A 20 -6.18 -47.59 -13.11
C ILE A 20 -6.47 -47.17 -11.68
N ALA A 21 -6.22 -48.04 -10.69
CA ALA A 21 -6.42 -47.71 -9.28
C ALA A 21 -5.56 -46.53 -8.82
N ILE A 22 -4.30 -46.46 -9.25
CA ILE A 22 -3.39 -45.33 -8.98
C ILE A 22 -3.94 -44.04 -9.63
N LEU A 23 -4.35 -44.09 -10.90
CA LEU A 23 -4.89 -42.92 -11.61
C LEU A 23 -6.17 -42.40 -10.94
N VAL A 24 -7.07 -43.29 -10.53
CA VAL A 24 -8.31 -42.92 -9.80
C VAL A 24 -7.98 -42.32 -8.43
N SER A 25 -7.03 -42.90 -7.69
CA SER A 25 -6.60 -42.36 -6.41
C SER A 25 -5.98 -40.97 -6.55
N MET A 26 -5.15 -40.74 -7.59
CA MET A 26 -4.63 -39.41 -7.92
C MET A 26 -5.75 -38.41 -8.22
N GLN A 27 -6.76 -38.80 -9.00
CA GLN A 27 -7.87 -37.91 -9.33
C GLN A 27 -8.77 -37.58 -8.13
N MET A 28 -9.07 -38.55 -7.27
CA MET A 28 -9.98 -38.34 -6.15
C MET A 28 -9.34 -37.62 -4.95
N VAL A 29 -8.04 -37.85 -4.70
CA VAL A 29 -7.38 -37.33 -3.50
C VAL A 29 -6.48 -36.14 -3.83
N LEU A 30 -5.66 -36.24 -4.87
CA LEU A 30 -4.62 -35.23 -5.12
C LEU A 30 -5.20 -33.96 -5.77
N ILE A 31 -6.06 -34.09 -6.78
CA ILE A 31 -6.59 -32.92 -7.53
C ILE A 31 -7.41 -31.99 -6.61
N PRO A 32 -8.41 -32.45 -5.84
CA PRO A 32 -9.17 -31.55 -4.97
C PRO A 32 -8.33 -30.96 -3.83
N THR A 33 -7.29 -31.67 -3.40
CA THR A 33 -6.37 -31.19 -2.38
C THR A 33 -5.46 -30.09 -2.90
N ARG A 34 -5.10 -30.12 -4.20
CA ARG A 34 -4.29 -29.07 -4.82
C ARG A 34 -5.03 -27.73 -4.86
N ASP A 35 -6.27 -27.71 -5.33
CA ASP A 35 -7.04 -26.45 -5.42
C ASP A 35 -7.17 -25.77 -4.04
N ARG A 36 -7.38 -26.58 -2.99
CA ARG A 36 -7.44 -26.08 -1.61
C ARG A 36 -6.10 -25.54 -1.12
N ILE A 37 -4.99 -26.23 -1.40
CA ILE A 37 -3.65 -25.79 -1.01
C ILE A 37 -3.28 -24.52 -1.78
N GLU A 38 -3.52 -24.49 -3.09
CA GLU A 38 -3.27 -23.34 -3.95
C GLU A 38 -4.07 -22.11 -3.48
N SER A 39 -5.34 -22.29 -3.08
CA SER A 39 -6.15 -21.21 -2.49
C SER A 39 -5.60 -20.70 -1.16
N LEU A 40 -5.17 -21.60 -0.26
CA LEU A 40 -4.60 -21.22 1.03
C LEU A 40 -3.25 -20.51 0.87
N ASP A 41 -2.41 -20.96 -0.06
CA ASP A 41 -1.15 -20.31 -0.40
C ASP A 41 -1.41 -18.93 -1.02
N ALA A 42 -2.42 -18.79 -1.88
CA ALA A 42 -2.83 -17.50 -2.44
C ALA A 42 -3.29 -16.51 -1.36
N GLU A 43 -4.16 -16.94 -0.44
CA GLU A 43 -4.63 -16.14 0.70
C GLU A 43 -3.44 -15.67 1.57
N LYS A 44 -2.55 -16.61 1.92
CA LYS A 44 -1.35 -16.30 2.68
C LYS A 44 -0.43 -15.29 1.96
N ASN A 45 -0.29 -15.42 0.65
CA ASN A 45 0.51 -14.50 -0.16
C ASN A 45 -0.09 -13.09 -0.17
N VAL A 46 -1.42 -12.96 -0.28
CA VAL A 46 -2.10 -11.67 -0.17
C VAL A 46 -1.87 -11.05 1.21
N LEU A 47 -2.02 -11.82 2.29
CA LEU A 47 -1.77 -11.35 3.64
C LEU A 47 -0.32 -10.87 3.83
N ASN A 48 0.66 -11.59 3.27
CA ASN A 48 2.07 -11.16 3.32
C ASN A 48 2.29 -9.84 2.59
N VAL A 49 1.68 -9.65 1.41
CA VAL A 49 1.76 -8.38 0.67
C VAL A 49 1.12 -7.25 1.48
N MET A 50 -0.05 -7.49 2.07
CA MET A 50 -0.72 -6.49 2.92
C MET A 50 0.13 -6.10 4.13
N HIS A 51 0.79 -7.06 4.79
CA HIS A 51 1.69 -6.76 5.91
C HIS A 51 2.89 -5.90 5.49
N VAL A 52 3.46 -6.14 4.30
CA VAL A 52 4.56 -5.31 3.78
C VAL A 52 4.09 -3.89 3.47
N ILE A 53 2.90 -3.74 2.86
CA ILE A 53 2.32 -2.43 2.60
C ILE A 53 2.02 -1.69 3.92
N GLN A 54 1.45 -2.39 4.90
CA GLN A 54 1.18 -1.82 6.21
C GLN A 54 2.47 -1.35 6.90
N TYR A 55 3.54 -2.13 6.81
CA TYR A 55 4.84 -1.76 7.35
C TYR A 55 5.43 -0.51 6.68
N GLU A 56 5.28 -0.36 5.35
CA GLU A 56 5.72 0.84 4.64
C GLU A 56 4.88 2.06 5.06
N LEU A 57 3.56 1.91 5.21
CA LEU A 57 2.68 2.97 5.74
C LEU A 57 3.11 3.39 7.15
N ASP A 58 3.29 2.45 8.08
CA ASP A 58 3.70 2.74 9.46
C ASP A 58 5.06 3.48 9.51
N THR A 59 5.98 3.12 8.61
CA THR A 59 7.27 3.80 8.47
C THR A 59 7.11 5.24 7.97
N MET A 60 6.23 5.45 6.98
CA MET A 60 5.89 6.78 6.49
C MET A 60 5.18 7.61 7.57
N GLN A 61 4.27 7.02 8.33
CA GLN A 61 3.58 7.67 9.44
C GLN A 61 4.55 8.12 10.53
N GLY A 62 5.52 7.30 10.90
CA GLY A 62 6.60 7.72 11.81
C GLY A 62 7.39 8.92 11.27
N THR A 63 7.75 8.88 9.99
CA THR A 63 8.47 9.99 9.32
C THR A 63 7.64 11.27 9.30
N SER A 64 6.38 11.18 8.89
CA SER A 64 5.47 12.32 8.82
C SER A 64 5.21 12.93 10.19
N LEU A 65 5.08 12.11 11.22
CA LEU A 65 4.89 12.54 12.60
C LEU A 65 6.10 13.30 13.13
N ASP A 66 7.31 12.78 12.89
CA ASP A 66 8.55 13.43 13.31
C ASP A 66 8.69 14.81 12.66
N TRP A 67 8.44 14.90 11.35
CA TRP A 67 8.53 16.16 10.61
C TRP A 67 7.42 17.16 10.97
N SER A 68 6.20 16.69 11.25
CA SER A 68 5.06 17.57 11.61
C SER A 68 5.18 18.14 13.02
N ARG A 69 6.03 17.54 13.88
CA ARG A 69 6.27 17.95 15.27
C ARG A 69 7.54 18.77 15.45
N TRP A 70 8.20 19.22 14.39
CA TRP A 70 9.30 20.17 14.53
C TRP A 70 8.78 21.59 14.74
N ASP A 71 9.37 22.32 15.69
CA ASP A 71 9.04 23.73 15.91
C ASP A 71 9.26 24.55 14.63
N ASP A 72 10.30 24.26 13.86
CA ASP A 72 10.55 24.93 12.57
C ASP A 72 9.44 24.66 11.55
N THR A 73 8.88 23.46 11.52
CA THR A 73 7.70 23.12 10.69
C THR A 73 6.46 23.87 11.18
N TYR A 74 6.27 23.97 12.50
CA TYR A 74 5.18 24.72 13.13
C TYR A 74 5.23 26.22 12.81
N PHE A 75 6.43 26.81 12.83
CA PHE A 75 6.60 28.21 12.44
C PHE A 75 6.44 28.38 10.93
N PHE A 76 6.96 27.46 10.12
CA PHE A 76 6.79 27.47 8.66
C PHE A 76 5.31 27.45 8.25
N ALA A 77 4.47 26.66 8.91
CA ALA A 77 3.03 26.63 8.66
C ALA A 77 2.34 27.98 8.88
N GLN A 78 2.90 28.83 9.75
CA GLN A 78 2.36 30.16 10.07
C GLN A 78 2.98 31.27 9.21
N ASP A 79 4.30 31.28 9.08
CA ASP A 79 5.05 32.41 8.50
C ASP A 79 5.44 32.19 7.03
N ARG A 80 5.35 30.95 6.53
CA ARG A 80 5.70 30.53 5.17
C ARG A 80 7.10 30.97 4.75
N ARG A 81 8.04 30.97 5.70
CA ARG A 81 9.41 31.42 5.49
C ARG A 81 10.15 30.60 4.44
N GLN A 82 10.76 31.30 3.47
CA GLN A 82 11.54 30.68 2.41
C GLN A 82 12.75 29.88 2.93
N GLY A 83 13.38 30.33 4.01
CA GLY A 83 14.55 29.63 4.58
C GLY A 83 14.26 28.18 5.00
N TYR A 84 13.03 27.89 5.47
CA TYR A 84 12.67 26.50 5.79
C TYR A 84 12.72 25.60 4.55
N ILE A 85 12.24 26.09 3.41
CA ILE A 85 12.22 25.37 2.14
C ILE A 85 13.66 25.11 1.66
N GLU A 86 14.53 26.12 1.75
CA GLU A 86 15.94 26.03 1.33
C GLU A 86 16.75 25.10 2.23
N ASP A 87 16.51 25.12 3.55
CA ASP A 87 17.29 24.37 4.53
C ASP A 87 16.80 22.91 4.70
N ASN A 88 15.51 22.63 4.48
CA ASN A 88 14.91 21.32 4.81
C ASN A 88 14.33 20.59 3.60
N LEU A 89 13.86 21.28 2.57
CA LEU A 89 13.13 20.68 1.45
C LEU A 89 13.99 20.57 0.18
N MET A 90 15.28 20.26 0.35
CA MET A 90 16.22 19.97 -0.73
C MET A 90 15.93 18.60 -1.37
N ASN A 91 16.43 18.35 -2.58
CA ASN A 91 16.16 17.08 -3.31
C ASN A 91 16.75 15.85 -2.57
N GLU A 92 17.83 16.06 -1.83
CA GLU A 92 18.49 15.06 -0.99
C GLU A 92 17.59 14.57 0.14
N THR A 93 16.69 15.43 0.65
CA THR A 93 15.67 15.05 1.65
C THR A 93 14.74 13.99 1.08
N PHE A 94 14.18 14.22 -0.11
CA PHE A 94 13.28 13.28 -0.79
C PHE A 94 13.98 11.96 -1.12
N THR A 95 15.26 12.02 -1.51
CA THR A 95 16.07 10.82 -1.76
C THR A 95 16.35 10.02 -0.47
N SER A 96 16.62 10.71 0.64
CA SER A 96 16.95 10.07 1.91
C SER A 96 15.72 9.44 2.58
N LEU A 97 14.59 10.15 2.53
CA LEU A 97 13.31 9.68 3.06
C LEU A 97 12.59 8.73 2.09
N LYS A 98 13.05 8.67 0.83
CA LYS A 98 12.38 7.98 -0.28
C LYS A 98 10.93 8.46 -0.38
N LEU A 99 10.71 9.73 -0.67
CA LEU A 99 9.37 10.28 -0.80
C LEU A 99 9.25 10.97 -2.15
N ASP A 100 8.06 10.91 -2.73
CA ASP A 100 7.76 11.62 -3.97
C ASP A 100 7.18 12.99 -3.68
N PHE A 101 6.40 13.13 -2.60
CA PHE A 101 5.76 14.38 -2.24
C PHE A 101 5.90 14.71 -0.76
N MET A 102 6.08 16.00 -0.49
CA MET A 102 5.83 16.62 0.81
C MET A 102 4.93 17.84 0.58
N LEU A 103 3.76 17.80 1.20
CA LEU A 103 2.66 18.73 0.97
C LEU A 103 2.24 19.34 2.31
N TYR A 104 2.14 20.66 2.34
CA TYR A 104 1.80 21.43 3.53
C TYR A 104 0.49 22.16 3.29
N TYR A 105 -0.49 21.83 4.12
CA TYR A 105 -1.83 22.40 4.10
C TYR A 105 -2.03 23.33 5.28
N ASP A 106 -2.84 24.36 5.08
CA ASP A 106 -3.29 25.21 6.19
C ASP A 106 -4.38 24.51 7.01
N VAL A 107 -4.86 25.18 8.06
CA VAL A 107 -5.92 24.66 8.94
C VAL A 107 -7.25 24.37 8.21
N SER A 108 -7.47 24.94 7.02
CA SER A 108 -8.64 24.66 6.19
C SER A 108 -8.45 23.43 5.28
N GLY A 109 -7.23 22.87 5.24
CA GLY A 109 -6.86 21.80 4.32
C GLY A 109 -6.44 22.29 2.94
N THR A 110 -6.24 23.60 2.74
CA THR A 110 -5.81 24.13 1.43
C THR A 110 -4.28 24.02 1.32
N LEU A 111 -3.79 23.48 0.20
CA LEU A 111 -2.35 23.38 -0.06
C LEU A 111 -1.75 24.79 -0.19
N PHE A 112 -0.85 25.15 0.70
CA PHE A 112 -0.12 26.43 0.60
C PHE A 112 1.31 26.24 0.10
N PHE A 113 1.90 25.07 0.30
CA PHE A 113 3.21 24.71 -0.24
C PHE A 113 3.25 23.21 -0.51
N GLY A 114 3.83 22.82 -1.63
CA GLY A 114 4.10 21.42 -1.92
C GLY A 114 5.33 21.30 -2.79
N LYS A 115 6.06 20.20 -2.63
CA LYS A 115 7.16 19.84 -3.51
C LYS A 115 7.04 18.38 -3.90
N GLY A 116 7.13 18.14 -5.21
CA GLY A 116 7.21 16.82 -5.82
C GLY A 116 8.61 16.57 -6.36
N TYR A 117 9.17 15.39 -6.09
CA TYR A 117 10.48 14.99 -6.60
C TYR A 117 10.57 13.48 -6.73
N ASP A 118 10.82 13.01 -7.94
CA ASP A 118 11.07 11.60 -8.21
C ASP A 118 12.49 11.26 -7.74
N TYR A 119 12.58 10.47 -6.67
CA TYR A 119 13.87 10.06 -6.10
C TYR A 119 14.54 8.90 -6.86
N HIS A 120 13.87 8.30 -7.83
CA HIS A 120 14.41 7.29 -8.73
C HIS A 120 15.03 7.93 -9.98
N GLU A 121 14.32 8.86 -10.63
CA GLU A 121 14.76 9.54 -11.86
C GLU A 121 15.49 10.86 -11.61
N TYR A 122 15.47 11.36 -10.37
CA TYR A 122 16.09 12.61 -9.94
C TYR A 122 15.53 13.84 -10.68
N GLN A 123 14.20 13.87 -10.87
CA GLN A 123 13.48 14.93 -11.58
C GLN A 123 12.34 15.51 -10.73
N PRO A 124 11.95 16.79 -10.92
CA PRO A 124 10.76 17.34 -10.30
C PRO A 124 9.48 16.62 -10.74
N LEU A 125 8.58 16.37 -9.80
CA LEU A 125 7.23 15.85 -10.08
C LEU A 125 6.20 16.97 -10.02
N VAL A 126 5.19 16.86 -10.90
CA VAL A 126 3.99 17.71 -10.82
C VAL A 126 3.08 17.14 -9.75
N ILE A 127 2.56 18.01 -8.88
CA ILE A 127 1.60 17.63 -7.84
C ILE A 127 0.23 17.45 -8.51
N PRO A 128 -0.41 16.27 -8.42
CA PRO A 128 -1.76 16.04 -8.94
C PRO A 128 -2.77 17.03 -8.36
N GLU A 129 -3.73 17.49 -9.17
CA GLU A 129 -4.71 18.50 -8.74
C GLU A 129 -5.55 18.04 -7.54
N LEU A 130 -5.84 16.74 -7.47
CA LEU A 130 -6.57 16.10 -6.37
C LEU A 130 -5.83 16.18 -5.02
N LEU A 131 -4.53 16.48 -5.02
CA LEU A 131 -3.72 16.70 -3.82
C LEU A 131 -3.63 18.18 -3.42
N ASN A 132 -4.32 19.09 -4.10
CA ASN A 132 -4.36 20.51 -3.69
C ASN A 132 -5.24 20.76 -2.45
N SER A 133 -6.02 19.76 -2.02
CA SER A 133 -6.87 19.81 -0.82
C SER A 133 -6.68 18.56 0.03
N ALA A 134 -6.55 18.76 1.34
CA ALA A 134 -6.55 17.70 2.32
C ALA A 134 -7.96 17.34 2.83
N GLU A 135 -9.02 18.01 2.34
CA GLU A 135 -10.41 17.80 2.78
C GLU A 135 -10.83 16.32 2.88
N PRO A 136 -10.48 15.43 1.92
CA PRO A 136 -10.81 14.01 2.01
C PRO A 136 -10.26 13.32 3.27
N PHE A 137 -9.10 13.77 3.74
CA PHE A 137 -8.39 13.20 4.89
C PHE A 137 -8.77 13.92 6.20
N LEU A 138 -9.10 15.22 6.12
CA LEU A 138 -9.39 16.02 7.30
C LEU A 138 -10.56 15.47 8.11
N LYS A 139 -11.60 14.96 7.45
CA LYS A 139 -12.74 14.37 8.15
C LYS A 139 -12.32 13.25 9.12
N GLU A 140 -11.42 12.37 8.69
CA GLU A 140 -10.92 11.28 9.52
C GLU A 140 -10.06 11.78 10.69
N ILE A 141 -9.31 12.87 10.49
CA ILE A 141 -8.47 13.46 11.53
C ILE A 141 -9.32 14.24 12.55
N THR A 142 -10.33 14.99 12.11
CA THR A 142 -11.13 15.88 12.97
C THR A 142 -12.25 15.19 13.73
N ASP A 143 -12.69 14.01 13.30
CA ASP A 143 -13.73 13.23 13.98
C ASP A 143 -13.21 12.56 15.28
N ILE A 144 -11.91 12.65 15.57
CA ILE A 144 -11.25 12.03 16.72
C ILE A 144 -10.92 13.11 17.78
N PRO A 145 -11.12 12.86 19.09
CA PRO A 145 -10.86 13.84 20.14
C PRO A 145 -9.42 14.39 20.12
N GLU A 146 -9.28 15.70 20.40
CA GLU A 146 -8.03 16.49 20.36
C GLU A 146 -6.88 15.97 21.24
N GLU A 147 -7.12 14.98 22.12
CA GLU A 147 -6.10 14.53 23.10
C GLU A 147 -4.93 13.75 22.48
N ASP A 148 -5.06 13.22 21.25
CA ASP A 148 -3.98 12.49 20.56
C ASP A 148 -3.66 13.01 19.14
N TYR A 149 -4.55 13.81 18.52
CA TYR A 149 -4.42 14.28 17.13
C TYR A 149 -3.83 13.21 16.19
N PRO A 150 -4.47 12.04 16.06
CA PRO A 150 -3.88 10.97 15.29
C PRO A 150 -3.73 11.40 13.84
N GLY A 151 -2.53 11.17 13.29
CA GLY A 151 -2.36 11.20 11.85
C GLY A 151 -3.16 10.09 11.18
N VAL A 152 -3.39 10.25 9.89
CA VAL A 152 -4.05 9.25 9.04
C VAL A 152 -3.06 8.78 7.99
N GLN A 153 -3.08 7.48 7.72
CA GLN A 153 -2.25 6.85 6.71
C GLN A 153 -3.12 5.93 5.86
N GLY A 154 -2.76 5.75 4.59
CA GLY A 154 -3.57 4.91 3.71
C GLY A 154 -3.07 4.87 2.28
N ILE A 155 -3.94 4.31 1.43
CA ILE A 155 -3.70 4.16 0.00
C ILE A 155 -4.68 5.06 -0.73
N LEU A 156 -4.14 5.97 -1.53
CA LEU A 156 -4.90 6.90 -2.36
C LEU A 156 -4.77 6.51 -3.83
N THR A 157 -5.90 6.38 -4.50
CA THR A 157 -5.91 6.00 -5.92
C THR A 157 -6.25 7.22 -6.78
N LEU A 158 -5.30 7.66 -7.61
CA LEU A 158 -5.43 8.79 -8.53
C LEU A 158 -5.34 8.33 -10.00
N PRO A 159 -5.81 9.14 -10.98
CA PRO A 159 -5.60 8.84 -12.40
C PRO A 159 -4.13 8.63 -12.78
N GLU A 160 -3.22 9.35 -12.12
CA GLU A 160 -1.77 9.30 -12.34
C GLU A 160 -1.12 8.05 -11.73
N GLY A 161 -1.74 7.44 -10.71
CA GLY A 161 -1.18 6.27 -10.03
C GLY A 161 -1.75 6.04 -8.64
N ILE A 162 -1.24 5.00 -7.99
CA ILE A 162 -1.56 4.67 -6.59
C ILE A 162 -0.50 5.30 -5.69
N LEU A 163 -0.92 6.00 -4.66
CA LEU A 163 -0.06 6.63 -3.66
C LEU A 163 -0.24 5.94 -2.31
N LEU A 164 0.88 5.67 -1.63
CA LEU A 164 0.91 5.52 -0.19
C LEU A 164 0.99 6.93 0.41
N ILE A 165 0.12 7.24 1.37
CA ILE A 165 0.03 8.57 1.98
C ILE A 165 0.06 8.49 3.51
N SER A 166 0.58 9.54 4.12
CA SER A 166 0.51 9.77 5.56
C SER A 166 0.31 11.26 5.80
N VAL A 167 -0.73 11.64 6.55
CA VAL A 167 -1.12 13.01 6.86
C VAL A 167 -1.13 13.21 8.36
N ASN A 168 -0.36 14.17 8.86
CA ASN A 168 -0.26 14.48 10.28
C ASN A 168 -0.50 15.97 10.56
N PRO A 169 -1.20 16.30 11.65
CA PRO A 169 -1.33 17.68 12.08
C PRO A 169 0.03 18.26 12.47
N ILE A 170 0.23 19.53 12.15
CA ILE A 170 1.44 20.28 12.47
C ILE A 170 1.27 20.93 13.85
N LEU A 171 2.09 20.46 14.79
CA LEU A 171 2.12 20.87 16.19
C LEU A 171 3.55 21.22 16.60
N LYS A 172 3.69 21.87 17.74
CA LYS A 172 5.02 22.09 18.35
C LYS A 172 5.63 20.76 18.79
N SER A 173 6.94 20.76 18.99
CA SER A 173 7.69 19.60 19.49
C SER A 173 7.25 19.12 20.88
N ASP A 174 6.78 20.03 21.72
CA ASP A 174 6.20 19.72 23.02
C ASP A 174 4.71 19.31 22.94
N GLN A 175 4.16 19.21 21.73
CA GLN A 175 2.76 18.89 21.42
C GLN A 175 1.77 19.89 22.02
N THR A 176 2.22 21.12 22.33
CA THR A 176 1.34 22.17 22.83
C THR A 176 0.86 23.11 21.72
N GLY A 177 -0.22 23.84 22.04
CA GLY A 177 -0.78 24.84 21.16
C GLY A 177 -1.75 24.26 20.13
N PRO A 178 -2.38 25.15 19.32
CA PRO A 178 -3.32 24.72 18.31
C PRO A 178 -2.59 24.08 17.12
N VAL A 179 -3.27 23.16 16.44
CA VAL A 179 -2.88 22.71 15.10
C VAL A 179 -2.78 23.91 14.17
N THR A 180 -1.66 24.03 13.45
CA THR A 180 -1.39 25.16 12.52
C THR A 180 -1.55 24.78 11.05
N GLY A 181 -1.81 23.51 10.77
CA GLY A 181 -1.95 22.96 9.44
C GLY A 181 -1.70 21.46 9.45
N TYR A 182 -1.47 20.90 8.28
CA TYR A 182 -1.24 19.46 8.11
C TYR A 182 -0.07 19.23 7.17
N LEU A 183 0.77 18.26 7.51
CA LEU A 183 1.83 17.75 6.65
C LEU A 183 1.33 16.43 6.06
N CYS A 184 1.26 16.33 4.74
CA CYS A 184 1.14 15.07 4.03
C CYS A 184 2.48 14.72 3.39
N ILE A 185 2.90 13.47 3.57
CA ILE A 185 3.94 12.88 2.76
C ILE A 185 3.32 11.77 1.92
N ALA A 186 3.82 11.61 0.69
CA ALA A 186 3.33 10.59 -0.21
C ALA A 186 4.45 9.97 -1.05
N ARG A 187 4.23 8.71 -1.44
CA ARG A 187 5.09 7.95 -2.35
C ARG A 187 4.21 7.17 -3.31
N TYR A 188 4.56 7.12 -4.59
CA TYR A 188 3.93 6.24 -5.55
C TYR A 188 4.22 4.79 -5.23
N LEU A 189 3.18 3.96 -5.35
CA LEU A 189 3.30 2.51 -5.42
C LEU A 189 3.50 2.14 -6.90
N ASP A 190 4.66 2.52 -7.43
CA ASP A 190 5.06 2.33 -8.82
C ASP A 190 5.58 0.91 -9.11
N ASP A 191 5.99 0.65 -10.35
CA ASP A 191 6.52 -0.66 -10.75
C ASP A 191 7.79 -1.04 -9.96
N ILE A 192 8.59 -0.06 -9.53
CA ILE A 192 9.82 -0.30 -8.77
C ILE A 192 9.47 -0.77 -7.35
N GLU A 193 8.57 -0.07 -6.66
CA GLU A 193 8.10 -0.45 -5.33
C GLU A 193 7.29 -1.77 -5.38
N ILE A 194 6.46 -1.99 -6.40
CA ILE A 194 5.74 -3.25 -6.59
C ILE A 194 6.73 -4.41 -6.76
N GLN A 195 7.78 -4.25 -7.56
CA GLN A 195 8.81 -5.28 -7.72
C GLN A 195 9.57 -5.55 -6.42
N LYS A 196 9.85 -4.52 -5.63
CA LYS A 196 10.47 -4.66 -4.31
C LYS A 196 9.58 -5.47 -3.36
N ILE A 197 8.28 -5.19 -3.31
CA ILE A 197 7.31 -5.96 -2.50
C ILE A 197 7.20 -7.40 -3.00
N ALA A 198 7.15 -7.60 -4.32
CA ALA A 198 7.13 -8.92 -4.95
C ALA A 198 8.36 -9.76 -4.53
N GLN A 199 9.55 -9.15 -4.51
CA GLN A 199 10.78 -9.81 -4.04
C GLN A 199 10.73 -10.14 -2.55
N LEU A 200 10.31 -9.20 -1.70
CA LEU A 200 10.22 -9.40 -0.25
C LEU A 200 9.23 -10.52 0.13
N THR A 201 8.16 -10.66 -0.64
CA THR A 201 7.10 -11.65 -0.40
C THR A 201 7.32 -12.95 -1.17
N SER A 202 8.29 -13.00 -2.10
CA SER A 202 8.48 -14.10 -3.04
C SER A 202 7.21 -14.42 -3.84
N THR A 203 6.46 -13.39 -4.24
CA THR A 203 5.22 -13.51 -5.01
C THR A 203 5.36 -12.85 -6.38
N ASN A 204 4.58 -13.30 -7.35
CA ASN A 204 4.35 -12.54 -8.58
C ASN A 204 3.17 -11.61 -8.32
N LEU A 205 3.46 -10.32 -8.12
CA LEU A 205 2.46 -9.32 -7.78
C LEU A 205 2.12 -8.45 -8.99
N SER A 206 0.83 -8.18 -9.16
CA SER A 206 0.30 -7.13 -10.03
C SER A 206 -0.75 -6.39 -9.23
N ILE A 207 -0.65 -5.06 -9.18
CA ILE A 207 -1.63 -4.22 -8.50
C ILE A 207 -2.46 -3.51 -9.58
N SER A 208 -3.77 -3.53 -9.42
CA SER A 208 -4.71 -2.88 -10.34
C SER A 208 -5.80 -2.19 -9.53
N ARG A 209 -6.30 -1.08 -10.06
CA ARG A 209 -7.53 -0.44 -9.55
C ARG A 209 -8.66 -1.47 -9.57
N VAL A 210 -9.36 -1.60 -8.45
CA VAL A 210 -10.55 -2.45 -8.37
C VAL A 210 -11.72 -1.61 -8.89
N ASP A 211 -12.16 -1.87 -10.12
CA ASP A 211 -13.47 -1.39 -10.55
C ASP A 211 -14.52 -2.06 -9.64
N GLU A 212 -15.31 -1.28 -8.88
CA GLU A 212 -16.33 -1.79 -7.95
C GLU A 212 -17.30 -2.82 -8.59
N ARG A 213 -17.47 -2.78 -9.92
CA ARG A 213 -18.29 -3.74 -10.67
C ARG A 213 -17.72 -5.18 -10.65
N ASN A 214 -16.45 -5.35 -10.32
CA ASN A 214 -15.72 -6.62 -10.33
C ASN A 214 -15.09 -6.97 -8.96
N ALA A 215 -15.39 -6.20 -7.90
CA ALA A 215 -14.87 -6.50 -6.57
C ALA A 215 -15.46 -7.84 -6.06
N PRO A 216 -14.65 -8.85 -5.71
CA PRO A 216 -15.16 -10.00 -4.98
C PRO A 216 -15.73 -9.53 -3.63
N ASN A 217 -16.92 -10.03 -3.27
CA ASN A 217 -17.68 -9.72 -2.05
C ASN A 217 -16.97 -10.15 -0.74
N THR A 218 -15.75 -9.70 -0.51
CA THR A 218 -14.94 -10.00 0.67
C THR A 218 -14.51 -8.70 1.33
N LEU A 219 -15.45 -8.23 2.15
CA LEU A 219 -15.37 -7.38 3.34
C LEU A 219 -13.96 -6.90 3.74
N LEU A 220 -13.78 -5.58 3.64
CA LEU A 220 -12.74 -4.81 4.32
C LEU A 220 -13.04 -4.79 5.83
N ASP A 221 -12.18 -5.41 6.62
CA ASP A 221 -12.15 -5.27 8.08
C ASP A 221 -11.35 -4.02 8.48
N ARG A 222 -11.65 -3.44 9.64
CA ARG A 222 -11.10 -2.18 10.16
C ARG A 222 -9.62 -2.23 10.57
N GLU A 223 -8.96 -3.37 10.38
CA GLU A 223 -7.51 -3.57 10.59
C GLU A 223 -6.68 -3.44 9.30
N HIS A 224 -7.27 -2.95 8.22
CA HIS A 224 -6.65 -2.84 6.90
C HIS A 224 -6.50 -1.39 6.43
N PRO A 225 -5.55 -1.09 5.54
CA PRO A 225 -5.28 0.28 5.08
C PRO A 225 -6.56 0.96 4.58
N VAL A 226 -6.73 2.23 4.96
CA VAL A 226 -7.84 3.05 4.47
C VAL A 226 -7.64 3.28 2.98
N PHE A 227 -8.58 2.80 2.17
CA PHE A 227 -8.62 3.06 0.73
C PHE A 227 -9.46 4.31 0.50
N VAL A 228 -8.80 5.40 0.08
CA VAL A 228 -9.48 6.59 -0.39
C VAL A 228 -9.44 6.56 -1.91
N GLU A 229 -10.60 6.38 -2.53
CA GLU A 229 -10.75 6.59 -3.98
C GLU A 229 -11.29 8.00 -4.21
N ILE A 230 -10.55 8.79 -5.00
CA ILE A 230 -10.99 10.11 -5.45
C ILE A 230 -11.13 10.04 -6.97
N SER A 231 -12.37 9.90 -7.45
CA SER A 231 -12.69 9.98 -8.88
C SER A 231 -13.04 11.41 -9.28
N GLU A 232 -12.59 11.85 -10.45
CA GLU A 232 -13.18 13.02 -11.10
C GLU A 232 -14.61 12.67 -11.50
N ASP A 233 -15.59 13.16 -10.74
CA ASP A 233 -17.00 13.12 -11.16
C ASP A 233 -17.13 13.87 -12.49
N THR A 234 -17.49 13.14 -13.54
CA THR A 234 -17.90 13.70 -14.84
C THR A 234 -19.41 13.75 -14.95
#